data_AF-A0A061IN81-F1
#
_entry.id   AF-A0A061IN81-F1
#
_cell.length_a   1.000
_cell.length_b   1.000
_cell.length_c   1.000
_cell.angle_alpha   90.00
_cell.angle_beta   90.00
_cell.angle_gamma   90.00
#
_symmetry.space_group_name_H-M   'P 1'
#
loop_
_entity.id
_entity.type
_entity.pdbx_description
1 polymer ?
#
loop_
_entity_poly.entity_id
_entity_poly.type
_entity_poly.pdbx_seq_one_letter_code
_entity_poly.pdbx_strand_id
1 'polypeptide(L)'
;MSKRGQTIIFSITQPPYSIFRFFDTLTLVASGKVMFHGPAQKALEYFTSAGYNYDSLNNPVDFFLDIISGGSSAILDTEEDCYEGM
;
A
#
# COMPACT_ATOMS: atom_id res chain seq x y z
N MET A 1 -14.18 -10.78 7.15
CA MET A 1 -15.38 -9.98 7.48
C MET A 1 -15.57 -9.97 8.99
N SER A 2 -16.34 -9.02 9.53
CA SER A 2 -16.71 -9.05 10.96
C SER A 2 -17.34 -10.39 11.34
N LYS A 3 -17.01 -10.90 12.54
CA LYS A 3 -17.50 -12.19 13.06
C LYS A 3 -19.03 -12.30 13.10
N ARG A 4 -19.76 -11.18 13.07
CA ARG A 4 -21.23 -11.12 13.09
C ARG A 4 -21.86 -10.77 11.73
N GLY A 5 -21.09 -10.81 10.65
CA GLY A 5 -21.59 -10.45 9.30
C GLY A 5 -21.90 -8.96 9.12
N GLN A 6 -21.41 -8.11 10.02
CA GLN A 6 -21.56 -6.67 9.92
C GLN A 6 -20.47 -6.06 9.03
N THR A 7 -20.85 -5.11 8.17
CA THR A 7 -19.88 -4.31 7.42
C THR A 7 -19.45 -3.14 8.30
N ILE A 8 -18.14 -3.02 8.54
CA ILE A 8 -17.55 -1.94 9.34
C ILE A 8 -16.59 -1.18 8.44
N ILE A 9 -16.83 0.12 8.29
CA ILE A 9 -15.98 1.03 7.52
C ILE A 9 -15.43 2.06 8.49
N PHE A 10 -14.11 2.24 8.47
CA PHE A 10 -13.43 3.22 9.30
C PHE A 10 -12.17 3.71 8.59
N SER A 11 -11.65 4.86 9.00
CA SER A 11 -10.38 5.41 8.53
C SER A 11 -9.40 5.45 9.70
N ILE A 12 -8.18 4.95 9.50
CA ILE A 12 -7.08 5.06 10.47
C ILE A 12 -5.89 5.67 9.75
N THR A 13 -5.34 6.75 10.31
CA THR A 13 -4.20 7.46 9.74
C THR A 13 -2.88 6.75 9.97
N GLN A 14 -2.69 6.07 11.10
CA GLN A 14 -1.47 5.33 11.42
C GLN A 14 -1.78 4.13 12.33
N PRO A 15 -2.31 3.03 11.79
CA PRO A 15 -2.63 1.86 12.60
C PRO A 15 -1.33 1.15 13.03
N PRO A 16 -1.23 0.69 14.28
CA PRO A 16 -0.17 -0.27 14.62
C PRO A 16 -0.35 -1.55 13.80
N TYR A 17 0.76 -2.23 13.47
CA TYR A 17 0.73 -3.48 12.70
C TYR A 17 -0.18 -4.55 13.32
N SER A 18 -0.27 -4.58 14.66
CA SER A 18 -1.17 -5.48 15.39
C SER A 18 -2.63 -5.35 14.99
N ILE A 19 -3.08 -4.15 14.63
CA ILE A 19 -4.44 -3.86 14.19
C ILE A 19 -4.59 -4.10 12.69
N PHE A 20 -3.60 -3.71 11.89
CA PHE A 20 -3.60 -3.90 10.44
C PHE A 20 -3.84 -5.36 10.03
N ARG A 21 -3.29 -6.33 10.78
CA ARG A 21 -3.49 -7.77 10.51
C ARG A 21 -4.95 -8.23 10.56
N PHE A 22 -5.85 -7.45 11.16
CA PHE A 22 -7.28 -7.77 11.21
C PHE A 22 -8.07 -7.20 10.03
N PHE A 23 -7.44 -6.44 9.14
CA PHE A 23 -8.13 -5.85 8.00
C PHE A 23 -8.38 -6.91 6.93
N ASP A 24 -9.65 -7.08 6.59
CA ASP A 24 -10.05 -7.91 5.45
C ASP A 24 -9.83 -7.19 4.13
N THR A 25 -10.12 -5.89 4.10
CA THR A 25 -10.07 -5.04 2.90
C THR A 25 -9.32 -3.76 3.26
N LEU A 26 -8.42 -3.35 2.37
CA LEU A 26 -7.63 -2.15 2.48
C LEU A 26 -7.99 -1.20 1.33
N THR A 27 -8.24 0.05 1.67
CA THR A 27 -8.36 1.15 0.72
C THR A 27 -7.27 2.16 1.04
N LEU A 28 -6.36 2.38 0.10
CA LEU A 28 -5.32 3.41 0.21
C LEU A 28 -5.67 4.58 -0.68
N VAL A 29 -5.67 5.78 -0.09
CA VAL A 29 -6.02 7.03 -0.77
C VAL A 29 -4.87 8.00 -0.60
N ALA A 30 -4.42 8.58 -1.71
CA ALA A 30 -3.39 9.63 -1.75
C ALA A 30 -3.88 10.77 -2.64
N SER A 31 -3.79 12.01 -2.16
CA SER A 31 -4.20 13.22 -2.90
C SER A 31 -5.58 13.13 -3.57
N GLY A 32 -6.56 12.56 -2.85
CA GLY A 32 -7.93 12.38 -3.32
C GLY A 32 -8.14 11.25 -4.35
N LYS A 33 -7.11 10.47 -4.67
CA LYS A 33 -7.18 9.32 -5.59
C LYS A 33 -6.99 8.00 -4.84
N VAL A 34 -7.75 6.99 -5.23
CA VAL A 34 -7.57 5.62 -4.71
C VAL A 34 -6.38 4.98 -5.41
N MET A 35 -5.34 4.65 -4.64
CA MET A 35 -4.14 3.98 -5.14
C MET A 35 -4.28 2.46 -5.12
N PHE A 36 -5.02 1.94 -4.14
CA PHE A 36 -5.33 0.52 -4.02
C PHE A 36 -6.68 0.32 -3.33
N HIS A 37 -7.46 -0.65 -3.80
CA HIS A 37 -8.63 -1.14 -3.11
C HIS A 37 -8.75 -2.65 -3.32
N GLY A 38 -8.75 -3.42 -2.23
CA GLY A 38 -8.86 -4.87 -2.31
C GLY A 38 -8.48 -5.57 -1.01
N PRO A 39 -8.29 -6.90 -1.03
CA PRO A 39 -7.86 -7.65 0.14
C PRO A 39 -6.54 -7.11 0.70
N ALA A 40 -6.47 -6.89 2.01
CA ALA A 40 -5.27 -6.29 2.64
C ALA A 40 -4.01 -7.11 2.38
N GLN A 41 -4.14 -8.44 2.28
CA GLN A 41 -3.05 -9.38 2.02
C GLN A 41 -2.48 -9.27 0.59
N LYS A 42 -3.26 -8.73 -0.36
CA LYS A 42 -2.84 -8.54 -1.76
C LYS A 42 -2.22 -7.17 -2.02
N ALA A 43 -2.33 -6.25 -1.08
CA ALA A 43 -1.80 -4.89 -1.24
C ALA A 43 -0.29 -4.91 -1.48
N LEU A 44 0.44 -5.75 -0.73
CA LEU A 44 1.88 -5.83 -0.86
C LEU A 44 2.30 -6.30 -2.26
N GLU A 45 1.73 -7.42 -2.73
CA GLU A 45 1.96 -7.97 -4.07
C GLU A 45 1.67 -6.94 -5.17
N TYR A 46 0.58 -6.18 -5.03
CA TYR A 46 0.21 -5.11 -5.95
C TYR A 46 1.29 -4.04 -6.06
N PHE A 47 1.78 -3.50 -4.93
CA PHE A 47 2.83 -2.47 -4.99
C PHE A 47 4.17 -3.04 -5.45
N THR A 48 4.56 -4.25 -5.03
CA THR A 48 5.80 -4.87 -5.51
C THR A 48 5.77 -5.13 -7.03
N SER A 49 4.63 -5.53 -7.59
CA SER A 49 4.48 -5.71 -9.04
C SER A 49 4.44 -4.40 -9.82
N ALA A 50 4.12 -3.29 -9.17
CA ALA A 50 4.21 -1.95 -9.72
C ALA A 50 5.61 -1.32 -9.63
N GLY A 51 6.62 -2.07 -9.14
CA GLY A 51 8.01 -1.62 -9.07
C GLY A 51 8.42 -0.96 -7.75
N TYR A 52 7.59 -1.04 -6.71
CA TYR A 52 7.96 -0.58 -5.37
C TYR A 52 8.76 -1.63 -4.62
N ASN A 53 9.95 -1.25 -4.16
CA ASN A 53 10.80 -2.13 -3.35
C ASN A 53 10.28 -2.25 -1.90
N TYR A 54 10.06 -3.49 -1.46
CA TYR A 54 9.66 -3.80 -0.08
C TYR A 54 10.76 -4.58 0.64
N ASP A 55 11.23 -4.04 1.77
CA ASP A 55 12.08 -4.79 2.70
C ASP A 55 11.22 -5.62 3.65
N SER A 56 11.44 -6.94 3.66
CA SER A 56 10.76 -7.88 4.55
C SER A 56 10.97 -7.60 6.05
N LEU A 57 12.00 -6.83 6.43
CA LEU A 57 12.24 -6.36 7.79
C LEU A 57 11.35 -5.19 8.19
N ASN A 58 10.76 -4.48 7.22
CA ASN A 58 9.88 -3.34 7.47
C ASN A 58 8.45 -3.76 7.77
N ASN A 59 7.76 -2.93 8.55
CA ASN A 59 6.34 -3.08 8.79
C ASN A 59 5.56 -2.68 7.53
N PRO A 60 4.65 -3.54 7.01
CA PRO A 60 3.89 -3.25 5.80
C PRO A 60 3.02 -2.00 5.93
N VAL A 61 2.57 -1.66 7.14
CA VAL A 61 1.82 -0.41 7.34
C VAL A 61 2.67 0.81 7.03
N ASP A 62 3.90 0.84 7.55
CA ASP A 62 4.80 1.97 7.35
C ASP A 62 5.17 2.09 5.86
N PHE A 63 5.38 0.96 5.18
CA PHE A 63 5.54 0.92 3.72
C PHE A 63 4.35 1.53 2.96
N PHE A 64 3.10 1.16 3.29
CA PHE A 64 1.93 1.75 2.63
C PHE A 64 1.77 3.24 2.93
N LEU A 65 2.10 3.66 4.16
CA LEU A 65 2.08 5.07 4.56
C LEU A 65 3.12 5.90 3.80
N ASP A 66 4.31 5.35 3.59
CA ASP A 66 5.37 5.99 2.80
C ASP A 66 4.92 6.16 1.34
N ILE A 67 4.30 5.14 0.74
CA ILE A 67 3.77 5.24 -0.64
C ILE A 67 2.72 6.35 -0.75
N ILE A 68 1.73 6.40 0.15
CA ILE A 68 0.65 7.39 0.05
C ILE A 68 1.06 8.81 0.45
N SER A 69 2.13 8.94 1.25
CA SER A 69 2.70 10.24 1.63
C SER A 69 3.67 10.79 0.58
N GLY A 70 4.05 9.97 -0.42
CA GLY A 70 5.08 10.33 -1.39
C GLY A 70 6.50 10.32 -0.81
N GLY A 71 6.72 9.52 0.25
CA GLY A 71 8.00 9.39 0.94
C GLY A 71 9.08 8.78 0.04
N SER A 72 10.29 9.34 0.14
CA SER A 72 11.48 9.08 -0.68
C SER A 72 11.99 7.63 -0.69
N SER A 73 11.46 6.74 0.16
CA SER A 73 11.91 5.33 0.25
C SER A 73 11.19 4.40 -0.72
N ALA A 74 10.09 4.83 -1.33
CA ALA A 74 9.42 4.10 -2.39
C ALA A 74 10.18 4.34 -3.70
N ILE A 75 11.34 3.72 -3.83
CA ILE A 75 12.10 3.70 -5.08
C ILE A 75 11.25 2.93 -6.08
N LEU A 76 10.77 3.64 -7.09
CA LEU A 76 10.22 3.05 -8.30
C LEU A 76 11.40 2.62 -9.14
N ASP A 77 11.60 1.32 -9.33
CA ASP A 77 12.51 0.80 -10.36
C ASP A 77 11.82 0.95 -11.72
N THR A 78 11.50 2.18 -12.12
CA THR A 78 11.21 2.47 -13.51
C THR A 78 12.56 2.67 -14.17
N GLU A 79 13.04 1.67 -14.90
CA GLU A 79 14.08 1.88 -15.89
C GLU A 79 13.67 3.08 -16.74
N GLU A 80 14.41 4.18 -16.66
CA GLU A 80 14.37 5.23 -17.66
C GLU A 80 14.88 4.60 -18.97
N ASP A 81 13.98 3.96 -19.73
CA ASP A 81 14.20 3.71 -21.15
C ASP A 81 14.17 5.06 -21.88
N CYS A 82 15.27 5.80 -21.73
CA CYS A 82 15.61 6.91 -22.60
C CYS A 82 15.81 6.33 -24.01
N TYR A 83 14.76 6.41 -24.83
CA TYR A 83 14.89 6.43 -26.28
C TYR A 83 15.61 7.74 -26.68
N GLU A 84 16.91 7.84 -26.41
CA GLU A 84 17.79 8.71 -27.20
C GLU A 84 18.12 7.96 -28.50
N GLY A 85 17.30 8.22 -29.51
CA GLY A 85 17.47 7.68 -30.84
C GLY A 85 16.71 8.50 -31.87
N MET A 86 17.20 9.70 -32.17
CA MET A 86 17.65 10.13 -33.51
C MET A 86 18.18 11.56 -33.50
#